data_AF-A0A3D4UI51-F1
#
_entry.id   AF-A0A3D4UI51-F1
#
_cell.length_a   1.000
_cell.length_b   1.000
_cell.length_c   1.000
_cell.angle_alpha   90.00
_cell.angle_beta   90.00
_cell.angle_gamma   90.00
#
_symmetry.space_group_name_H-M   'P 1'
#
loop_
_entity.id
_entity.type
_entity.pdbx_description
1 polymer ?
#
loop_
_entity_poly.entity_id
_entity_poly.type
_entity_poly.pdbx_seq_one_letter_code
_entity_poly.pdbx_strand_id
1 'polypeptide(L)'
;GMLDASTMGTIINRGTVNANDPAQALGLDGTHIGDGGVYRSDGGELNLRNGSSVSNAVFDSSAGGRVELDIGGAASVSDSTNMGDMIIRGNGGRLDIEGTITNNGVISMNPEGTVFNANM
;
A
#
# COMPACT_ATOMS: atom_id res chain seq x y z
N GLY A 1 11.60 -6.08 -5.05
CA GLY A 1 12.09 -6.79 -3.84
C GLY A 1 10.95 -7.10 -2.88
N MET A 2 11.23 -7.62 -1.68
CA MET A 2 10.18 -7.93 -0.68
C MET A 2 10.68 -7.70 0.75
N LEU A 3 9.80 -7.13 1.58
CA LEU A 3 9.93 -7.08 3.03
C LEU A 3 8.87 -7.98 3.65
N ASP A 4 9.30 -9.10 4.20
CA ASP A 4 8.42 -10.19 4.62
C ASP A 4 8.47 -10.41 6.14
N ALA A 5 7.31 -10.24 6.78
CA ALA A 5 7.05 -10.55 8.18
C ALA A 5 5.89 -11.56 8.35
N SER A 6 5.53 -12.30 7.31
CA SER A 6 4.37 -13.21 7.27
C SER A 6 4.49 -14.38 8.27
N THR A 7 5.71 -14.81 8.59
CA THR A 7 5.97 -15.94 9.49
C THR A 7 6.18 -15.48 10.93
N MET A 8 5.13 -14.94 11.55
CA MET A 8 5.10 -14.47 12.96
C MET A 8 6.08 -13.33 13.28
N GLY A 9 6.58 -12.63 12.26
CA GLY A 9 7.45 -11.47 12.40
C GLY A 9 6.66 -10.17 12.56
N THR A 10 7.36 -9.12 12.95
CA THR A 10 6.85 -7.75 12.82
C THR A 10 7.99 -6.87 12.35
N ILE A 11 7.76 -6.13 11.27
CA ILE A 11 8.68 -5.08 10.83
C ILE A 11 8.27 -3.79 11.52
N ILE A 12 9.21 -3.18 12.25
CA ILE A 12 9.03 -1.85 12.84
C ILE A 12 9.86 -0.87 12.04
N ASN A 13 9.21 -0.04 11.23
CA ASN A 13 9.87 0.98 10.41
C ASN A 13 9.89 2.32 11.14
N ARG A 14 11.08 2.78 11.51
CA ARG A 14 11.35 4.13 12.06
C ARG A 14 12.10 5.04 11.10
N GLY A 15 12.36 4.57 9.89
CA GLY A 15 13.13 5.26 8.87
C GLY A 15 12.34 5.41 7.58
N THR A 16 13.03 5.31 6.45
CA THR A 16 12.38 5.28 5.14
C THR A 16 12.63 3.94 4.47
N VAL A 17 11.54 3.26 4.10
CA VAL A 17 11.55 2.18 3.12
C VAL A 17 11.20 2.81 1.77
N ASN A 18 12.10 2.72 0.80
CA ASN A 18 11.94 3.40 -0.49
C ASN A 18 11.85 2.40 -1.65
N ALA A 19 10.69 2.34 -2.30
CA ALA A 19 10.47 1.63 -3.56
C ALA A 19 10.78 2.57 -4.72
N ASN A 20 12.03 2.58 -5.17
CA ASN A 20 12.54 3.51 -6.19
C ASN A 20 12.99 2.86 -7.49
N ASP A 21 12.73 1.57 -7.66
CA ASP A 21 12.99 0.86 -8.90
C ASP A 21 11.70 0.86 -9.76
N PRO A 22 11.68 1.58 -10.90
CA PRO A 22 10.51 1.62 -11.78
C PRO A 22 10.25 0.26 -12.47
N ALA A 23 11.24 -0.63 -12.52
CA ALA A 23 11.11 -1.94 -13.15
C ALA A 23 10.63 -3.02 -12.18
N GLN A 24 10.71 -2.79 -10.86
CA GLN A 24 10.38 -3.80 -9.88
C GLN A 24 9.69 -3.23 -8.63
N ALA A 25 8.47 -3.70 -8.37
CA ALA A 25 7.77 -3.37 -7.15
C ALA A 25 8.48 -3.90 -5.88
N LEU A 26 8.36 -3.17 -4.78
CA LEU A 26 8.69 -3.61 -3.44
C LEU A 26 7.41 -4.08 -2.73
N GLY A 27 7.32 -5.37 -2.42
CA GLY A 27 6.19 -5.92 -1.67
C GLY A 27 6.36 -5.80 -0.16
N LEU A 28 5.29 -5.42 0.53
CA LEU A 28 5.13 -5.56 1.98
C LEU A 28 4.26 -6.78 2.26
N ASP A 29 4.80 -7.75 3.00
CA ASP A 29 4.10 -8.96 3.42
C ASP A 29 4.14 -9.10 4.96
N GLY A 30 3.08 -9.65 5.54
CA GLY A 30 2.90 -9.79 6.99
C GLY A 30 2.62 -8.48 7.73
N THR A 31 3.08 -8.40 8.99
CA THR A 31 2.77 -7.27 9.90
C THR A 31 3.86 -6.19 9.86
N HIS A 32 3.44 -4.95 9.63
CA HIS A 32 4.27 -3.75 9.55
C HIS A 32 3.75 -2.66 10.50
N ILE A 33 4.65 -2.05 11.25
CA ILE A 33 4.36 -0.92 12.14
C ILE A 33 5.28 0.23 11.74
N GLY A 34 4.70 1.30 11.19
CA GLY A 34 5.43 2.46 10.68
C GLY A 34 5.80 3.50 11.73
N ASP A 35 6.12 3.11 12.97
CA ASP A 35 6.50 3.90 14.17
C ASP A 35 7.29 5.22 13.89
N GLY A 36 6.61 6.22 13.31
CA GLY A 36 7.20 7.45 12.76
C GLY A 36 7.93 7.30 11.41
N GLY A 37 8.00 6.10 10.83
CA GLY A 37 8.63 5.80 9.56
C GLY A 37 7.72 6.02 8.33
N VAL A 38 8.39 6.14 7.18
CA VAL A 38 7.78 6.37 5.87
C VAL A 38 7.97 5.14 4.98
N TYR A 39 6.89 4.72 4.35
CA TYR A 39 6.91 3.79 3.23
C TYR A 39 6.67 4.60 1.94
N ARG A 40 7.74 4.80 1.17
CA ARG A 40 7.76 5.68 0.00
C ARG A 40 7.82 4.88 -1.29
N SER A 41 7.11 5.37 -2.31
CA SER A 41 7.28 4.99 -3.71
C SER A 41 7.82 6.18 -4.52
N ASP A 42 9.08 6.12 -4.95
CA ASP A 42 9.75 7.22 -5.66
C ASP A 42 10.08 6.81 -7.09
N GLY A 43 9.12 6.98 -8.00
CA GLY A 43 9.17 6.45 -9.36
C GLY A 43 9.01 4.92 -9.49
N GLY A 44 9.04 4.20 -8.37
CA GLY A 44 8.74 2.78 -8.28
C GLY A 44 7.35 2.48 -7.72
N GLU A 45 7.08 1.20 -7.47
CA GLU A 45 5.80 0.72 -6.93
C GLU A 45 6.01 0.08 -5.55
N LEU A 46 5.26 0.54 -4.56
CA LEU A 46 5.18 -0.10 -3.25
C LEU A 46 3.87 -0.90 -3.15
N ASN A 47 3.97 -2.22 -3.07
CA ASN A 47 2.81 -3.10 -3.04
C ASN A 47 2.46 -3.57 -1.64
N LEU A 48 1.23 -3.29 -1.22
CA LEU A 48 0.58 -3.94 -0.09
C LEU A 48 0.09 -5.31 -0.57
N ARG A 49 0.83 -6.37 -0.21
CA ARG A 49 0.51 -7.73 -0.66
C ARG A 49 -0.69 -8.30 0.09
N ASN A 50 -1.27 -9.36 -0.47
CA ASN A 50 -2.36 -10.07 0.16
C ASN A 50 -1.98 -10.55 1.58
N GLY A 51 -2.81 -10.23 2.57
CA GLY A 51 -2.60 -10.55 3.97
C GLY A 51 -1.67 -9.59 4.72
N SER A 52 -1.16 -8.53 4.06
CA SER A 52 -0.37 -7.52 4.76
C SER A 52 -1.24 -6.70 5.71
N SER A 53 -0.69 -6.39 6.88
CA SER A 53 -1.29 -5.50 7.87
C SER A 53 -0.29 -4.40 8.20
N VAL A 54 -0.68 -3.15 7.96
CA VAL A 54 0.19 -1.99 8.14
C VAL A 54 -0.47 -0.99 9.10
N SER A 55 0.23 -0.63 10.17
CA SER A 55 -0.28 0.32 11.15
C SER A 55 0.69 1.46 11.42
N ASN A 56 0.17 2.61 11.88
CA ASN A 56 0.98 3.76 12.28
C ASN A 56 1.97 4.25 11.21
N ALA A 57 1.65 4.07 9.93
CA ALA A 57 2.58 4.33 8.84
C ALA A 57 2.28 5.65 8.12
N VAL A 58 3.32 6.23 7.51
CA VAL A 58 3.16 7.26 6.48
C VAL A 58 3.42 6.64 5.12
N PHE A 59 2.43 6.69 4.24
CA PHE A 59 2.55 6.34 2.83
C PHE A 59 2.82 7.59 2.02
N ASP A 60 3.87 7.56 1.20
CA ASP A 60 4.30 8.70 0.39
C ASP A 60 4.59 8.23 -1.04
N SER A 61 4.36 9.12 -2.00
CA SER A 61 4.73 8.86 -3.39
C SER A 61 5.24 10.11 -4.09
N SER A 62 6.24 9.91 -4.94
CA SER A 62 6.88 10.95 -5.74
C SER A 62 7.32 10.40 -7.09
N ALA A 63 7.67 11.30 -8.02
CA ALA A 63 8.21 10.96 -9.34
C ALA A 63 7.37 9.95 -10.15
N GLY A 64 6.05 9.95 -9.98
CA GLY A 64 5.14 9.00 -10.64
C GLY A 64 5.08 7.61 -9.98
N GLY A 65 5.72 7.44 -8.82
CA GLY A 65 5.56 6.26 -7.99
C GLY A 65 4.17 6.19 -7.36
N ARG A 66 3.79 4.99 -6.94
CA ARG A 66 2.49 4.72 -6.33
C ARG A 66 2.58 3.67 -5.22
N VAL A 67 1.70 3.82 -4.24
CA VAL A 67 1.37 2.74 -3.30
C VAL A 67 0.17 1.99 -3.87
N GLU A 68 0.26 0.68 -3.97
CA GLU A 68 -0.76 -0.11 -4.66
C GLU A 68 -1.09 -1.40 -3.90
N LEU A 69 -2.36 -1.82 -3.98
CA LEU A 69 -2.78 -3.12 -3.48
C LEU A 69 -2.62 -4.17 -4.58
N ASP A 70 -2.11 -5.34 -4.21
CA ASP A 70 -1.98 -6.47 -5.13
C ASP A 70 -3.35 -6.90 -5.70
N ILE A 71 -3.37 -7.36 -6.95
CA ILE A 71 -4.60 -7.76 -7.63
C ILE A 71 -5.23 -8.96 -6.90
N GLY A 72 -6.52 -8.85 -6.57
CA GLY A 72 -7.23 -9.87 -5.80
C GLY A 72 -6.74 -10.03 -4.35
N GLY A 73 -5.82 -9.17 -3.89
CA GLY A 73 -5.29 -9.17 -2.54
C GLY A 73 -6.14 -8.33 -1.59
N ALA A 74 -6.13 -8.72 -0.32
CA ALA A 74 -6.64 -7.92 0.79
C ALA A 74 -5.49 -7.42 1.65
N ALA A 75 -5.50 -6.14 2.01
CA ALA A 75 -4.56 -5.57 2.98
C ALA A 75 -5.34 -4.82 4.04
N SER A 76 -4.88 -4.86 5.30
CA SER A 76 -5.44 -4.03 6.37
C SER A 76 -4.52 -2.86 6.70
N VAL A 77 -5.10 -1.68 6.87
CA VAL A 77 -4.36 -0.47 7.26
C VAL A 77 -5.08 0.26 8.39
N SER A 78 -4.33 0.65 9.41
CA SER A 78 -4.84 1.40 10.56
C SER A 78 -3.90 2.53 10.98
N ASP A 79 -4.48 3.58 11.57
CA ASP A 79 -3.80 4.73 12.18
C ASP A 79 -2.67 5.31 11.33
N SER A 80 -2.89 5.36 10.01
CA SER A 80 -1.87 5.70 9.03
C SER A 80 -2.22 6.97 8.27
N THR A 81 -1.22 7.61 7.68
CA THR A 81 -1.39 8.80 6.85
C THR A 81 -1.01 8.48 5.41
N ASN A 82 -1.89 8.76 4.46
CA ASN A 82 -1.55 8.78 3.03
C ASN A 82 -1.22 10.21 2.61
N MET A 83 0.01 10.45 2.15
CA MET A 83 0.47 11.73 1.62
C MET A 83 0.61 11.72 0.09
N GLY A 84 0.65 10.55 -0.54
CA GLY A 84 0.85 10.38 -1.97
C GLY A 84 -0.35 9.77 -2.69
N ASP A 85 -0.04 9.08 -3.78
CA ASP A 85 -0.97 8.36 -4.62
C ASP A 85 -1.08 6.90 -4.17
N MET A 86 -2.24 6.54 -3.67
CA MET A 86 -2.61 5.16 -3.34
C MET A 86 -3.65 4.63 -4.33
N ILE A 87 -3.42 3.44 -4.87
CA ILE A 87 -4.30 2.79 -5.84
C ILE A 87 -4.87 1.49 -5.28
N ILE A 88 -6.20 1.38 -5.33
CA ILE A 88 -6.94 0.15 -5.05
C ILE A 88 -7.48 -0.36 -6.39
N ARG A 89 -6.86 -1.40 -6.95
CA ARG A 89 -7.24 -1.93 -8.27
C ARG A 89 -8.60 -2.63 -8.24
N GLY A 90 -9.42 -2.36 -9.26
CA GLY A 90 -10.67 -3.07 -9.50
C GLY A 90 -10.42 -4.46 -10.10
N ASN A 91 -10.18 -5.45 -9.26
CA ASN A 91 -10.19 -6.88 -9.64
C ASN A 91 -10.10 -7.74 -8.36
N GLY A 92 -11.03 -7.50 -7.42
CA GLY A 92 -11.02 -8.16 -6.11
C GLY A 92 -10.00 -7.59 -5.10
N GLY A 93 -9.28 -6.52 -5.45
CA GLY A 93 -8.44 -5.78 -4.50
C GLY A 93 -9.30 -5.15 -3.40
N ARG A 94 -8.91 -5.34 -2.13
CA ARG A 94 -9.63 -4.84 -0.96
C ARG A 94 -8.68 -4.19 0.04
N LEU A 95 -8.95 -2.93 0.38
CA LEU A 95 -8.30 -2.25 1.49
C LEU A 95 -9.26 -2.23 2.68
N ASP A 96 -8.90 -2.93 3.75
CA ASP A 96 -9.62 -2.86 5.02
C ASP A 96 -9.03 -1.75 5.88
N ILE A 97 -9.87 -0.80 6.28
CA ILE A 97 -9.47 0.29 7.18
C ILE A 97 -9.90 -0.09 8.59
N GLU A 98 -8.94 -0.44 9.44
CA GLU A 98 -9.15 -0.94 10.81
C GLU A 98 -8.85 0.13 11.86
N GLY A 99 -9.23 1.38 11.58
CA GLY A 99 -8.92 2.53 12.42
C GLY A 99 -9.07 3.84 11.65
N THR A 100 -8.16 4.79 11.89
CA THR A 100 -8.16 6.05 11.14
C THR A 100 -7.16 6.02 9.98
N ILE A 101 -7.59 6.47 8.81
CA ILE A 101 -6.66 6.89 7.75
C ILE A 101 -6.80 8.40 7.58
N THR A 102 -5.70 9.13 7.75
CA THR A 102 -5.64 10.54 7.34
C THR A 102 -5.18 10.59 5.88
N ASN A 103 -6.06 10.96 4.97
CA ASN A 103 -5.71 11.11 3.56
C ASN A 103 -5.42 12.58 3.23
N ASN A 104 -4.15 12.90 3.02
CA ASN A 104 -3.65 14.19 2.54
C ASN A 104 -3.21 14.15 1.06
N GLY A 105 -3.16 12.97 0.46
CA GLY A 105 -2.91 12.75 -0.97
C GLY A 105 -4.16 12.29 -1.73
N VAL A 106 -4.00 11.32 -2.61
CA VAL A 106 -5.08 10.75 -3.42
C VAL A 106 -5.23 9.26 -3.15
N ILE A 107 -6.46 8.81 -2.95
CA ILE A 107 -6.82 7.38 -3.01
C ILE A 107 -7.67 7.18 -4.25
N SER A 108 -7.13 6.47 -5.24
CA SER A 108 -7.81 6.11 -6.48
C SER A 108 -8.38 4.71 -6.40
N MET A 109 -9.70 4.58 -6.57
CA MET A 109 -10.37 3.29 -6.62
C MET A 109 -10.71 2.93 -8.05
N ASN A 110 -10.25 1.76 -8.48
CA ASN A 110 -10.47 1.24 -9.83
C ASN A 110 -10.19 2.27 -10.96
N PRO A 111 -9.01 2.92 -10.97
CA PRO A 111 -8.72 3.97 -11.96
C PRO A 111 -8.64 3.44 -13.40
N GLU A 112 -8.46 2.13 -13.59
CA GLU A 112 -8.37 1.48 -14.91
C GLU A 112 -9.73 1.12 -15.51
N GLY A 113 -10.83 1.39 -14.81
CA GLY A 113 -12.19 1.29 -15.36
C GLY A 113 -12.70 -0.13 -15.60
N THR A 114 -12.11 -1.16 -14.98
CA THR A 114 -12.48 -2.58 -15.17
C THR A 114 -13.80 -2.99 -14.51
N VAL A 115 -14.59 -2.04 -13.97
CA VAL A 115 -15.86 -2.34 -13.29
C VAL A 115 -16.98 -1.45 -13.81
N PHE A 116 -17.53 -1.82 -14.97
CA PHE A 116 -18.96 -1.71 -15.29
C PHE A 116 -19.30 -2.76 -16.35
N ASN A 117 -19.37 -4.03 -15.96
CA ASN A 117 -20.18 -5.02 -16.68
C ASN A 117 -21.39 -5.37 -15.81
N ALA A 118 -22.26 -4.38 -15.60
CA ALA A 118 -23.61 -4.67 -15.16
C ALA A 118 -24.30 -5.35 -16.35
N ASN A 119 -24.38 -6.69 -16.34
CA ASN A 119 -25.25 -7.39 -17.25
C ASN A 119 -26.68 -6.84 -17.05
N MET A 120 -27.20 -6.17 -18.08
CA MET A 120 -28.64 -5.88 -18.22
C MET A 120 -29.41 -7.17 -18.48
#